data_AF-A0A1C6LY20-F1
#
_entry.id   AF-A0A1C6LY20-F1
#
_cell.length_a   1.000
_cell.length_b   1.000
_cell.length_c   1.000
_cell.angle_alpha   90.00
_cell.angle_beta   90.00
_cell.angle_gamma   90.00
#
_symmetry.space_group_name_H-M   'P 1'
#
loop_
_entity.id
_entity.type
_entity.pdbx_description
1 polymer ?
#
loop_
_entity_poly.entity_id
_entity_poly.type
_entity_poly.pdbx_seq_one_letter_code
_entity_poly.pdbx_strand_id
1 'polypeptide(L)'
;MYKVTEIVPNLAKSLISLIPKLIAANATSRSELIEAVSDMTAEVQEGLGLVATYIRGASYLDTKEEIGKHFLEAEKALYRYHSEFKICRGVRQIRDRFKRMFDAMPKSVQLGEREQVESLLSELQLDESMILEEFGNFWPRIHAILQTQDIADAKAAIRAELANIEVKKRLIGDTANEILRTF
;
A
#
# COMPACT_ATOMS: atom_id res chain seq x y z
N MET A 1 10.78 -7.30 -5.58
CA MET A 1 9.41 -6.85 -5.29
C MET A 1 9.51 -5.46 -4.71
N TYR A 2 8.71 -4.52 -5.19
CA TYR A 2 8.69 -3.16 -4.66
C TYR A 2 8.01 -3.13 -3.29
N LYS A 3 8.32 -2.12 -2.48
CA LYS A 3 7.53 -1.80 -1.28
C LYS A 3 6.32 -0.94 -1.62
N VAL A 4 5.28 -0.96 -0.79
CA VAL A 4 4.09 -0.12 -1.00
C VAL A 4 4.44 1.37 -1.02
N THR A 5 5.44 1.77 -0.24
CA THR A 5 5.98 3.14 -0.19
C THR A 5 6.79 3.54 -1.43
N GLU A 6 7.17 2.58 -2.28
CA GLU A 6 7.93 2.81 -3.50
C GLU A 6 7.01 2.75 -4.74
N ILE A 7 6.05 1.80 -4.76
CA ILE A 7 5.22 1.56 -5.94
C ILE A 7 4.22 2.69 -6.20
N VAL A 8 3.59 3.23 -5.14
CA VAL A 8 2.56 4.26 -5.29
C VAL A 8 3.16 5.57 -5.82
N PRO A 9 4.30 6.07 -5.31
CA PRO A 9 5.00 7.21 -5.92
C PRO A 9 5.48 6.96 -7.35
N ASN A 10 5.92 5.74 -7.68
CA ASN A 10 6.34 5.42 -9.05
C ASN A 10 5.15 5.37 -10.02
N LEU A 11 4.03 4.79 -9.59
CA LEU A 11 2.78 4.83 -10.35
C LEU A 11 2.31 6.28 -10.55
N ALA A 12 2.37 7.12 -9.51
CA ALA A 12 2.01 8.53 -9.59
C ALA A 12 2.80 9.27 -10.67
N LYS A 13 4.13 9.10 -10.70
CA LYS A 13 4.99 9.71 -11.72
C LYS A 13 4.59 9.30 -13.14
N SER A 14 4.30 8.01 -13.34
CA SER A 14 3.84 7.50 -14.63
C SER A 14 2.44 7.97 -15.00
N LEU A 15 1.53 8.14 -14.03
CA LEU A 15 0.17 8.60 -14.28
C LEU A 15 0.11 10.11 -14.58
N ILE A 16 0.85 10.94 -13.84
CA ILE A 16 0.85 12.41 -13.98
C ILE A 16 1.20 12.84 -15.41
N SER A 17 2.15 12.16 -16.06
CA SER A 17 2.52 12.46 -17.45
C SER A 17 1.47 12.05 -18.49
N LEU A 18 0.57 11.12 -18.14
CA LEU A 18 -0.42 10.54 -19.04
C LEU A 18 -1.82 11.12 -18.84
N ILE A 19 -2.15 11.59 -17.64
CA ILE A 19 -3.45 12.18 -17.30
C ILE A 19 -3.89 13.25 -18.32
N PRO A 20 -3.07 14.24 -18.71
CA PRO A 20 -3.47 15.24 -19.69
C PRO A 20 -3.86 14.63 -21.05
N LYS A 21 -3.14 13.59 -21.49
CA LYS A 21 -3.40 12.89 -22.76
C LYS A 21 -4.71 12.09 -22.70
N LEU A 22 -4.96 11.44 -21.56
CA LEU A 22 -6.15 10.62 -21.32
C LEU A 22 -7.42 11.46 -21.23
N ILE A 23 -7.36 12.62 -20.55
CA ILE A 23 -8.50 13.56 -20.44
C ILE A 23 -8.82 14.16 -21.81
N ALA A 24 -7.80 14.59 -22.57
CA ALA A 24 -8.00 15.21 -23.88
C ALA A 24 -8.67 14.25 -24.89
N ALA A 25 -8.45 12.95 -24.74
CA ALA A 25 -8.99 11.92 -25.63
C ALA A 25 -10.37 11.40 -25.21
N ASN A 26 -10.73 11.45 -23.92
CA ASN A 26 -12.05 11.04 -23.46
C ASN A 26 -12.44 11.75 -22.14
N ALA A 27 -13.53 12.52 -22.17
CA ALA A 27 -14.02 13.27 -21.02
C ALA A 27 -14.48 12.38 -19.84
N THR A 28 -14.93 11.15 -20.10
CA THR A 28 -15.32 10.20 -19.04
C THR A 28 -14.12 9.60 -18.30
N SER A 29 -12.93 9.60 -18.92
CA SER A 29 -11.67 9.14 -18.33
C SER A 29 -11.30 9.88 -17.05
N ARG A 30 -11.68 11.16 -16.93
CA ARG A 30 -11.34 12.00 -15.76
C ARG A 30 -11.95 11.44 -14.48
N SER A 31 -13.26 11.20 -14.48
CA SER A 31 -13.97 10.67 -13.32
C SER A 31 -13.50 9.26 -12.97
N GLU A 32 -13.31 8.40 -13.97
CA GLU A 32 -12.83 7.03 -13.77
C GLU A 32 -11.41 6.99 -13.16
N LEU A 33 -10.51 7.90 -13.56
CA LEU A 33 -9.17 7.98 -12.99
C LEU A 33 -9.19 8.52 -11.56
N ILE A 34 -10.00 9.53 -11.28
CA ILE A 34 -10.16 10.08 -9.93
C ILE A 34 -10.66 8.98 -8.98
N GLU A 35 -11.68 8.23 -9.38
CA GLU A 35 -12.20 7.09 -8.62
C GLU A 35 -11.13 6.02 -8.43
N ALA A 36 -10.44 5.62 -9.51
CA ALA A 36 -9.40 4.58 -9.44
C ALA A 36 -8.24 4.94 -8.50
N VAL A 37 -7.76 6.19 -8.54
CA VAL A 37 -6.69 6.67 -7.65
C VAL A 37 -7.17 6.77 -6.20
N SER A 38 -8.41 7.21 -5.99
CA SER A 38 -9.01 7.31 -4.66
C SER A 38 -9.19 5.94 -4.01
N ASP A 39 -9.75 4.99 -4.77
CA ASP A 39 -9.96 3.61 -4.33
C ASP A 39 -8.60 2.95 -3.97
N MET A 40 -7.57 3.14 -4.81
CA MET A 40 -6.22 2.60 -4.54
C MET A 40 -5.65 3.14 -3.22
N THR A 41 -5.82 4.45 -3.01
CA THR A 41 -5.28 5.14 -1.85
C THR A 41 -5.97 4.66 -0.57
N ALA A 42 -7.30 4.49 -0.62
CA ALA A 42 -8.08 3.97 0.50
C ALA A 42 -7.64 2.56 0.87
N GLU A 43 -7.55 1.65 -0.10
CA GLU A 43 -7.16 0.24 0.14
C GLU A 43 -5.75 0.14 0.78
N VAL A 44 -4.78 0.90 0.26
CA VAL A 44 -3.42 0.92 0.83
C VAL A 44 -3.42 1.47 2.26
N GLN A 45 -4.18 2.55 2.51
CA GLN A 45 -4.27 3.15 3.85
C GLN A 45 -4.99 2.24 4.86
N GLU A 46 -6.01 1.50 4.41
CA GLU A 46 -6.71 0.50 5.22
C GLU A 46 -5.80 -0.67 5.58
N GLY A 47 -5.04 -1.21 4.61
CA GLY A 47 -4.07 -2.27 4.87
C GLY A 47 -2.98 -1.85 5.87
N LEU A 48 -2.43 -0.65 5.73
CA LEU A 48 -1.51 -0.08 6.73
C LEU A 48 -2.19 0.11 8.10
N GLY A 49 -3.47 0.49 8.12
CA GLY A 49 -4.27 0.65 9.34
C GLY A 49 -4.53 -0.68 10.07
N LEU A 50 -4.73 -1.76 9.33
CA LEU A 50 -4.87 -3.10 9.88
C LEU A 50 -3.57 -3.53 10.58
N VAL A 51 -2.43 -3.39 9.91
CA VAL A 51 -1.12 -3.70 10.51
C VAL A 51 -0.86 -2.85 11.75
N ALA A 52 -1.15 -1.54 11.68
CA ALA A 52 -1.02 -0.66 12.83
C ALA A 52 -1.88 -1.10 14.01
N THR A 53 -3.09 -1.59 13.77
CA THR A 53 -3.99 -2.08 14.83
C THR A 53 -3.41 -3.31 15.53
N TYR A 54 -2.85 -4.25 14.77
CA TYR A 54 -2.15 -5.40 15.33
C TYR A 54 -0.91 -4.98 16.12
N ILE A 55 -0.06 -4.10 15.58
CA ILE A 55 1.12 -3.60 16.30
C ILE A 55 0.72 -2.85 17.58
N ARG A 56 -0.36 -2.07 17.54
CA ARG A 56 -0.87 -1.32 18.69
C ARG A 56 -1.37 -2.24 19.80
N GLY A 57 -1.94 -3.39 19.48
CA GLY A 57 -2.36 -4.39 20.47
C GLY A 57 -1.23 -4.79 21.42
N ALA A 58 0.00 -4.92 20.91
CA ALA A 58 1.17 -5.25 21.72
C ALA A 58 1.58 -4.17 22.74
N SER A 59 1.15 -2.91 22.55
CA SER A 59 1.50 -1.81 23.47
C SER A 59 0.79 -1.90 24.83
N TYR A 60 -0.32 -2.63 24.90
CA TYR A 60 -1.13 -2.84 26.11
C TYR A 60 -0.73 -4.09 26.89
N LEU A 61 0.25 -4.85 26.41
CA LEU A 61 0.71 -6.08 27.05
C LEU A 61 1.84 -5.76 28.03
N ASP A 62 1.95 -6.54 29.10
CA ASP A 62 2.81 -6.24 30.24
C ASP A 62 4.04 -7.12 30.33
N THR A 63 4.06 -8.23 29.60
CA THR A 63 5.19 -9.16 29.58
C THR A 63 5.77 -9.35 28.18
N LYS A 64 7.04 -9.74 28.12
CA LYS A 64 7.71 -10.08 26.85
C LYS A 64 7.10 -11.32 26.22
N GLU A 65 6.70 -12.31 27.02
CA GLU A 65 6.01 -13.51 26.52
C GLU A 65 4.69 -13.16 25.85
N GLU A 66 3.87 -12.30 26.45
CA GLU A 66 2.61 -11.85 25.85
C GLU A 66 2.83 -11.11 24.55
N ILE A 67 3.79 -10.17 24.52
CA ILE A 67 4.13 -9.42 23.30
C ILE A 67 4.63 -10.37 22.20
N GLY A 68 5.51 -11.32 22.55
CA GLY A 68 6.04 -12.30 21.61
C GLY A 68 4.95 -13.22 21.04
N LYS A 69 4.04 -13.71 21.90
CA LYS A 69 2.89 -14.50 21.49
C LYS A 69 1.97 -13.71 20.57
N HIS A 70 1.66 -12.46 20.94
CA HIS A 70 0.83 -11.57 20.15
C HIS A 70 1.41 -11.35 18.75
N PHE A 71 2.72 -11.11 18.63
CA PHE A 71 3.33 -10.91 17.31
C PHE A 71 3.37 -12.18 16.45
N LEU A 72 3.62 -13.34 17.06
CA LEU A 72 3.56 -14.62 16.35
C LEU A 72 2.14 -14.92 15.83
N GLU A 73 1.11 -14.60 16.62
CA GLU A 73 -0.28 -14.75 16.22
C GLU A 73 -0.70 -13.67 15.21
N ALA A 74 -0.24 -12.43 15.39
CA ALA A 74 -0.51 -11.31 14.50
C ALA A 74 0.08 -11.55 13.11
N GLU A 75 1.31 -12.05 13.00
CA GLU A 75 1.91 -12.39 11.71
C GLU A 75 1.05 -13.43 10.98
N LYS A 76 0.69 -14.53 11.64
CA LYS A 76 -0.16 -15.58 11.06
C LYS A 76 -1.55 -15.07 10.71
N ALA A 77 -2.15 -14.26 11.59
CA ALA A 77 -3.45 -13.66 11.38
C ALA A 77 -3.41 -12.69 10.19
N LEU A 78 -2.39 -11.83 10.08
CA LEU A 78 -2.21 -10.91 8.97
C LEU A 78 -1.99 -11.65 7.65
N TYR A 79 -1.22 -12.74 7.61
CA TYR A 79 -1.09 -13.58 6.41
C TYR A 79 -2.39 -14.30 6.04
N ARG A 80 -3.16 -14.76 7.03
CA ARG A 80 -4.46 -15.40 6.80
C ARG A 80 -5.51 -14.39 6.34
N TYR A 81 -5.56 -13.24 7.00
CA TYR A 81 -6.42 -12.13 6.65
C TYR A 81 -6.01 -11.49 5.33
N HIS A 82 -4.74 -11.51 4.96
CA HIS A 82 -4.28 -11.25 3.59
C HIS A 82 -4.94 -12.22 2.61
N SER A 83 -4.91 -13.53 2.87
CA SER A 83 -5.57 -14.50 1.98
C SER A 83 -7.10 -14.44 1.96
N GLU A 84 -7.74 -13.89 3.00
CA GLU A 84 -9.20 -13.89 3.21
C GLU A 84 -9.87 -12.52 2.97
N PHE A 85 -9.21 -11.40 3.27
CA PHE A 85 -9.74 -10.06 3.06
C PHE A 85 -9.53 -9.62 1.62
N LYS A 86 -10.62 -9.16 1.03
CA LYS A 86 -10.72 -8.61 -0.31
C LYS A 86 -10.08 -7.22 -0.44
N ILE A 87 -8.97 -6.92 0.24
CA ILE A 87 -8.22 -5.66 0.04
C ILE A 87 -7.79 -5.57 -1.45
N CYS A 88 -7.47 -6.70 -2.07
CA CYS A 88 -7.20 -6.83 -3.50
C CYS A 88 -8.38 -6.67 -4.47
N ARG A 89 -9.65 -6.64 -4.01
CA ARG A 89 -10.75 -6.49 -4.99
C ARG A 89 -10.71 -5.10 -5.62
N GLY A 90 -10.34 -4.08 -4.84
CA GLY A 90 -10.11 -2.71 -5.33
C GLY A 90 -8.99 -2.64 -6.35
N VAL A 91 -7.78 -3.10 -6.02
CA VAL A 91 -6.60 -2.94 -6.91
C VAL A 91 -6.73 -3.70 -8.24
N ARG A 92 -7.28 -4.91 -8.24
CA ARG A 92 -7.58 -5.64 -9.48
C ARG A 92 -8.63 -4.93 -10.32
N GLN A 93 -9.68 -4.39 -9.69
CA GLN A 93 -10.69 -3.58 -10.38
C GLN A 93 -10.09 -2.28 -10.94
N ILE A 94 -9.16 -1.67 -10.22
CA ILE A 94 -8.44 -0.47 -10.63
C ILE A 94 -7.57 -0.75 -11.86
N ARG A 95 -6.79 -1.84 -11.84
CA ARG A 95 -6.05 -2.32 -13.03
C ARG A 95 -6.99 -2.55 -14.22
N ASP A 96 -8.12 -3.23 -14.01
CA ASP A 96 -9.07 -3.52 -15.08
C ASP A 96 -9.76 -2.24 -15.60
N ARG A 97 -9.94 -1.22 -14.75
CA ARG A 97 -10.39 0.12 -15.16
C ARG A 97 -9.32 0.81 -16.00
N PHE A 98 -8.08 0.90 -15.51
CA PHE A 98 -6.96 1.48 -16.27
C PHE A 98 -6.77 0.81 -17.63
N LYS A 99 -6.76 -0.52 -17.67
CA LYS A 99 -6.62 -1.28 -18.92
C LYS A 99 -7.73 -0.94 -19.93
N ARG A 100 -8.99 -0.92 -19.48
CA ARG A 100 -10.13 -0.53 -20.34
C ARG A 100 -9.98 0.89 -20.89
N MET A 101 -9.48 1.81 -20.08
CA MET A 101 -9.23 3.19 -20.51
C MET A 101 -8.14 3.26 -21.58
N PHE A 102 -7.01 2.60 -21.38
CA PHE A 102 -5.92 2.57 -22.37
C PHE A 102 -6.31 1.82 -23.65
N ASP A 103 -7.13 0.75 -23.55
CA ASP A 103 -7.68 0.02 -24.70
C ASP A 103 -8.63 0.88 -25.55
N ALA A 104 -9.37 1.80 -24.92
CA ALA A 104 -10.25 2.72 -25.64
C ALA A 104 -9.48 3.81 -26.41
N MET A 105 -8.17 3.98 -26.19
CA MET A 105 -7.38 5.10 -26.71
C MET A 105 -6.05 4.68 -27.36
N PRO A 106 -6.04 3.76 -28.34
CA PRO A 106 -4.83 3.13 -28.88
C PRO A 106 -3.87 4.09 -29.62
N LYS A 107 -4.30 5.32 -29.95
CA LYS A 107 -3.49 6.32 -30.67
C LYS A 107 -3.01 7.49 -29.81
N SER A 108 -3.52 7.61 -28.57
CA SER A 108 -3.27 8.79 -27.71
C SER A 108 -2.15 8.57 -26.70
N VAL A 109 -1.72 7.32 -26.51
CA VAL A 109 -0.69 6.90 -25.55
C VAL A 109 0.34 6.05 -26.28
N GLN A 110 1.64 6.32 -26.07
CA GLN A 110 2.68 5.51 -26.70
C GLN A 110 2.73 4.11 -26.09
N LEU A 111 3.07 3.10 -26.89
CA LEU A 111 3.10 1.70 -26.44
C LEU A 111 3.98 1.51 -25.19
N GLY A 112 5.17 2.13 -25.16
CA GLY A 112 6.07 2.03 -24.01
C GLY A 112 5.54 2.70 -22.74
N GLU A 113 4.77 3.80 -22.86
CA GLU A 113 4.13 4.45 -21.71
C GLU A 113 3.01 3.57 -21.13
N ARG A 114 2.26 2.92 -22.02
CA ARG A 114 1.20 1.99 -21.66
C ARG A 114 1.77 0.74 -20.98
N GLU A 115 2.80 0.13 -21.54
CA GLU A 115 3.48 -1.03 -20.96
C GLU A 115 4.07 -0.71 -19.57
N GLN A 116 4.59 0.51 -19.37
CA GLN A 116 5.11 0.93 -18.08
C GLN A 116 4.01 1.02 -17.01
N VAL A 117 2.86 1.61 -17.34
CA VAL A 117 1.71 1.69 -16.42
C VAL A 117 1.12 0.31 -16.17
N GLU A 118 0.93 -0.51 -17.21
CA GLU A 118 0.44 -1.88 -17.06
C GLU A 118 1.39 -2.74 -16.21
N SER A 119 2.71 -2.56 -16.35
CA SER A 119 3.73 -3.21 -15.52
C SER A 119 3.63 -2.78 -14.06
N LEU A 120 3.56 -1.47 -13.78
CA LEU A 120 3.40 -0.95 -12.41
C LEU A 120 2.08 -1.38 -11.77
N LEU A 121 0.98 -1.44 -12.54
CA LEU A 121 -0.31 -1.96 -12.08
C LEU A 121 -0.30 -3.48 -11.88
N SER A 122 0.52 -4.22 -12.62
CA SER A 122 0.70 -5.67 -12.46
C SER A 122 1.57 -5.99 -11.25
N GLU A 123 2.57 -5.17 -10.96
CA GLU A 123 3.37 -5.23 -9.72
C GLU A 123 2.50 -4.88 -8.51
N LEU A 124 1.61 -3.90 -8.63
CA LEU A 124 0.54 -3.67 -7.66
C LEU A 124 -0.28 -4.95 -7.51
N GLN A 125 -0.76 -5.56 -8.59
CA GLN A 125 -1.57 -6.78 -8.55
C GLN A 125 -0.95 -8.01 -7.83
N LEU A 126 0.36 -8.01 -7.57
CA LEU A 126 1.06 -8.97 -6.71
C LEU A 126 0.89 -8.60 -5.20
N ASP A 127 -0.25 -7.99 -4.90
CA ASP A 127 -0.64 -6.94 -3.92
C ASP A 127 -0.32 -7.08 -2.43
N GLU A 128 -0.80 -8.08 -1.71
CA GLU A 128 -0.91 -7.93 -0.24
C GLU A 128 0.39 -8.26 0.51
N SER A 129 1.33 -8.97 -0.13
CA SER A 129 2.67 -9.20 0.45
C SER A 129 3.49 -7.91 0.47
N MET A 130 3.21 -6.92 -0.38
CA MET A 130 3.94 -5.64 -0.35
C MET A 130 3.74 -4.88 0.96
N ILE A 131 2.53 -4.93 1.51
CA ILE A 131 2.25 -4.36 2.83
C ILE A 131 2.98 -5.16 3.90
N LEU A 132 2.99 -6.49 3.83
CA LEU A 132 3.69 -7.31 4.83
C LEU A 132 5.23 -7.22 4.71
N GLU A 133 5.77 -7.11 3.50
CA GLU A 133 7.19 -6.92 3.19
C GLU A 133 7.68 -5.55 3.61
N GLU A 134 6.83 -4.52 3.56
CA GLU A 134 7.10 -3.22 4.17
C GLU A 134 7.43 -3.36 5.67
N PHE A 135 6.89 -4.39 6.33
CA PHE A 135 7.18 -4.76 7.73
C PHE A 135 8.06 -6.01 7.87
N GLY A 136 8.62 -6.55 6.78
CA GLY A 136 9.39 -7.80 6.80
C GLY A 136 10.59 -7.78 7.76
N ASN A 137 11.18 -6.60 7.96
CA ASN A 137 12.28 -6.39 8.92
C ASN A 137 11.79 -6.03 10.33
N PHE A 138 10.54 -5.60 10.49
CA PHE A 138 9.99 -5.22 11.78
C PHE A 138 9.80 -6.45 12.67
N TRP A 139 9.23 -7.54 12.13
CA TRP A 139 8.97 -8.76 12.91
C TRP A 139 10.26 -9.37 13.49
N PRO A 140 11.32 -9.62 12.71
CA PRO A 140 12.57 -10.15 13.23
C PRO A 140 13.24 -9.19 14.22
N ARG A 141 13.16 -7.87 13.97
CA ARG A 141 13.72 -6.85 14.87
C ARG A 141 13.04 -6.89 16.25
N ILE A 142 11.71 -6.97 16.28
CA ILE A 142 10.97 -7.07 17.53
C ILE A 142 11.29 -8.38 18.25
N HIS A 143 11.34 -9.51 17.53
CA HIS A 143 11.75 -10.78 18.14
C HIS A 143 13.14 -10.70 18.78
N ALA A 144 14.11 -10.07 18.11
CA ALA A 144 15.46 -9.88 18.66
C ALA A 144 15.46 -9.02 19.92
N ILE A 145 14.70 -7.91 19.94
CA ILE A 145 14.57 -7.04 21.13
C ILE A 145 13.96 -7.82 22.29
N LEU A 146 12.88 -8.57 22.06
CA LEU A 146 12.22 -9.37 23.09
C LEU A 146 13.16 -10.43 23.71
N GLN A 147 14.13 -10.95 22.95
CA GLN A 147 15.09 -11.94 23.44
C GLN A 147 16.28 -11.34 24.20
N THR A 148 16.68 -10.10 23.88
CA THR A 148 17.99 -9.57 24.29
C THR A 148 17.93 -8.30 25.12
N GLN A 149 16.79 -7.61 25.14
CA GLN A 149 16.63 -6.28 25.74
C GLN A 149 15.41 -6.21 26.66
N ASP A 150 15.17 -5.08 27.34
CA ASP A 150 14.05 -4.92 28.25
C ASP A 150 12.71 -4.74 27.51
N ILE A 151 11.59 -4.97 28.20
CA ILE A 151 10.26 -4.71 27.66
C ILE A 151 10.07 -3.24 27.30
N ALA A 152 10.74 -2.32 27.99
CA ALA A 152 10.73 -0.90 27.67
C ALA A 152 11.23 -0.64 26.24
N ASP A 153 12.29 -1.34 25.82
CA ASP A 153 12.87 -1.22 24.47
C ASP A 153 11.91 -1.78 23.41
N ALA A 154 11.23 -2.89 23.71
CA ALA A 154 10.19 -3.44 22.84
C ALA A 154 9.03 -2.44 22.67
N LYS A 155 8.55 -1.84 23.76
CA LYS A 155 7.49 -0.82 23.73
C LYS A 155 7.94 0.44 22.98
N ALA A 156 9.20 0.86 23.11
CA ALA A 156 9.76 1.96 22.34
C ALA A 156 9.80 1.66 20.83
N ALA A 157 10.25 0.46 20.44
CA ALA A 157 10.29 0.02 19.05
C ALA A 157 8.88 -0.10 18.43
N ILE A 158 7.90 -0.56 19.19
CA ILE A 158 6.48 -0.59 18.79
C ILE A 158 5.97 0.83 18.51
N ARG A 159 6.21 1.79 19.42
CA ARG A 159 5.80 3.19 19.23
C ARG A 159 6.47 3.82 18.00
N ALA A 160 7.76 3.56 17.80
CA ALA A 160 8.49 4.04 16.64
C ALA A 160 7.90 3.49 15.34
N GLU A 161 7.52 2.21 15.31
CA GLU A 161 6.89 1.64 14.11
C GLU A 161 5.49 2.21 13.86
N LEU A 162 4.67 2.42 14.90
CA LEU A 162 3.37 3.07 14.74
C LEU A 162 3.50 4.48 14.16
N ALA A 163 4.49 5.26 14.62
CA ALA A 163 4.77 6.58 14.06
C ALA A 163 5.21 6.49 12.58
N ASN A 164 6.05 5.49 12.25
CA ASN A 164 6.47 5.23 10.88
C ASN A 164 5.27 4.91 9.96
N ILE A 165 4.31 4.10 10.43
CA ILE A 165 3.09 3.80 9.67
C ILE A 165 2.30 5.07 9.36
N GLU A 166 2.15 5.98 10.31
CA GLU A 166 1.44 7.25 10.05
C GLU A 166 2.18 8.14 9.03
N VAL A 167 3.52 8.14 9.06
CA VAL A 167 4.33 8.82 8.03
C VAL A 167 4.08 8.20 6.64
N LYS A 168 4.07 6.87 6.56
CA LYS A 168 3.79 6.14 5.31
C LYS A 168 2.38 6.44 4.79
N LYS A 169 1.35 6.40 5.65
CA LYS A 169 -0.03 6.74 5.27
C LYS A 169 -0.15 8.17 4.74
N ARG A 170 0.57 9.12 5.36
CA ARG A 170 0.63 10.51 4.88
C ARG A 170 1.27 10.60 3.50
N LEU A 171 2.42 9.95 3.30
CA LEU A 171 3.11 9.94 2.00
C LEU A 171 2.20 9.42 0.88
N ILE A 172 1.46 8.33 1.15
CA ILE A 172 0.49 7.75 0.21
C ILE A 172 -0.63 8.74 -0.09
N GLY A 173 -1.19 9.39 0.94
CA GLY A 173 -2.23 10.42 0.77
C GLY A 173 -1.75 11.66 0.02
N ASP A 174 -0.54 12.13 0.29
CA ASP A 174 0.06 13.29 -0.39
C ASP A 174 0.32 12.98 -1.87
N THR A 175 0.79 11.77 -2.16
CA THR A 175 1.02 11.27 -3.53
C THR A 175 -0.30 11.19 -4.30
N ALA A 176 -1.36 10.67 -3.67
CA ALA A 176 -2.69 10.64 -4.26
C ALA A 176 -3.22 12.05 -4.55
N ASN A 177 -3.07 12.97 -3.60
CA ASN A 177 -3.47 14.37 -3.78
C ASN A 177 -2.70 15.06 -4.92
N GLU A 178 -1.43 14.75 -5.11
CA GLU A 178 -0.64 15.24 -6.24
C GLU A 178 -1.21 14.77 -7.58
N ILE A 179 -1.52 13.47 -7.70
CA ILE A 179 -2.18 12.92 -8.89
C ILE A 179 -3.53 13.62 -9.10
N LEU A 180 -4.33 13.76 -8.04
CA LEU A 180 -5.67 14.35 -8.12
C LEU A 180 -5.68 15.82 -8.52
N ARG A 181 -4.62 16.58 -8.18
CA ARG A 181 -4.44 17.99 -8.61
C ARG A 181 -4.11 18.13 -10.10
N THR A 182 -3.75 17.04 -10.77
CA THR A 182 -3.42 17.04 -12.20
C THR A 182 -4.68 17.02 -13.09
N PHE A 183 -5.87 16.75 -12.52
CA PHE A 183 -7.17 16.78 -13.21
C PHE A 183 -7.84 18.15 -13.19
#